data_AF-A0A9D7XXC6-F1
#
_entry.id   AF-A0A9D7XXC6-F1
#
_cell.length_a   1.000
_cell.length_b   1.000
_cell.length_c   1.000
_cell.angle_alpha   90.00
_cell.angle_beta   90.00
_cell.angle_gamma   90.00
#
_symmetry.space_group_name_H-M   'P 1'
#
loop_
_entity.id
_entity.type
_entity.pdbx_description
1 polymer ?
#
loop_
_entity_poly.entity_id
_entity_poly.type
_entity_poly.pdbx_seq_one_letter_code
_entity_poly.pdbx_strand_id
1 'polypeptide(L)'
;MKAKVNADNSGRLEYIYYRYGSSVTREKTYNNVLPNLQARYDITKNLVVRGAYYASILRPDYQNVIGGINATDNGDGNTYSFAVNNTKLKPETANNFDASIEYYFEPVGLLSASVFYKDIKNIQVNLPKTVLSSAPQDVQEQIASAGYSAADLANPLNTVSSTVNGPKTSMWGFELAYS
;
A
#
# COMPACT_ATOMS: atom_id res chain seq x y z
N MET A 1 5.40 35.81 -11.88
CA MET A 1 6.22 36.42 -12.94
C MET A 1 6.18 35.52 -14.16
N LYS A 2 5.65 35.99 -15.30
CA LYS A 2 5.63 35.23 -16.57
C LYS A 2 6.88 35.61 -17.36
N ALA A 3 7.85 34.71 -17.47
CA ALA A 3 8.96 34.86 -18.40
C ALA A 3 8.55 34.26 -19.75
N LYS A 4 8.52 35.08 -20.80
CA LYS A 4 8.45 34.60 -22.19
C LYS A 4 9.87 34.21 -22.62
N VAL A 5 10.07 32.94 -22.96
CA VAL A 5 11.35 32.43 -23.48
C VAL A 5 11.25 32.31 -25.00
N ASN A 6 12.23 32.88 -25.70
CA ASN A 6 12.32 32.96 -27.17
C ASN A 6 12.55 31.58 -27.82
N ALA A 7 12.03 31.43 -29.04
CA ALA A 7 11.79 30.19 -29.78
C ALA A 7 13.04 29.51 -30.41
N ASP A 8 14.22 29.61 -29.80
CA ASP A 8 15.46 28.99 -30.32
C ASP A 8 15.98 27.84 -29.43
N ASN A 9 15.11 27.25 -28.59
CA ASN A 9 15.51 26.27 -27.59
C ASN A 9 14.85 24.89 -27.75
N SER A 10 14.29 24.59 -28.92
CA SER A 10 13.56 23.33 -29.20
C SER A 10 14.36 22.09 -28.77
N GLY A 11 15.65 22.03 -29.11
CA GLY A 11 16.53 20.91 -28.73
C GLY A 11 16.94 20.87 -27.25
N ARG A 12 17.03 22.01 -26.56
CA ARG A 12 17.34 22.05 -25.11
C ARG A 12 16.11 21.72 -24.26
N LEU A 13 14.92 22.07 -24.73
CA LEU A 13 13.67 21.75 -24.06
C LEU A 13 13.33 20.26 -24.21
N GLU A 14 13.59 19.67 -25.37
CA GLU A 14 13.53 18.21 -25.56
C GLU A 14 14.53 17.49 -24.63
N TYR A 15 15.78 17.95 -24.54
CA TYR A 15 16.79 17.29 -23.70
C TYR A 15 16.44 17.30 -22.20
N ILE A 16 15.82 18.37 -21.70
CA ILE A 16 15.35 18.44 -20.30
C ILE A 16 14.13 17.52 -20.11
N TYR A 17 13.25 17.41 -21.11
CA TYR A 17 12.11 16.49 -21.10
C TYR A 17 12.55 15.02 -21.10
N TYR A 18 13.60 14.66 -21.84
CA TYR A 18 14.18 13.32 -21.84
C TYR A 18 14.94 12.98 -20.55
N ARG A 19 15.55 13.96 -19.88
CA ARG A 19 16.37 13.73 -18.67
C ARG A 19 15.59 13.84 -17.36
N TYR A 20 14.48 14.57 -17.33
CA TYR A 20 13.66 14.80 -16.12
C TYR A 20 12.18 14.40 -16.28
N GLY A 21 11.73 14.04 -17.48
CA GLY A 21 10.31 13.84 -17.77
C GLY A 21 9.50 15.14 -17.70
N SER A 22 8.27 15.13 -18.22
CA SER A 22 7.27 16.11 -17.79
C SER A 22 6.92 15.90 -16.33
N SER A 23 6.68 16.99 -15.60
CA SER A 23 5.99 16.90 -14.30
C SER A 23 4.61 16.26 -14.52
N VAL A 24 4.46 15.01 -14.09
CA VAL A 24 3.17 14.31 -14.13
C VAL A 24 2.51 14.51 -12.77
N THR A 25 1.61 15.48 -12.68
CA THR A 25 0.75 15.64 -11.51
C THR A 25 -0.37 14.60 -11.59
N ARG A 26 -0.43 13.70 -10.60
CA ARG A 26 -1.58 12.79 -10.42
C ARG A 26 -2.29 13.13 -9.12
N GLU A 27 -3.55 13.49 -9.23
CA GLU A 27 -4.42 13.72 -8.08
C GLU A 27 -5.31 12.49 -7.86
N LYS A 28 -5.45 12.09 -6.59
CA LYS A 28 -6.28 10.94 -6.23
C LYS A 28 -7.07 11.29 -4.96
N THR A 29 -8.38 11.39 -5.12
CA THR A 29 -9.31 11.75 -4.04
C THR A 29 -10.14 10.53 -3.66
N TYR A 30 -10.34 10.35 -2.36
CA TYR A 30 -11.17 9.28 -1.81
C TYR A 30 -12.06 9.85 -0.72
N ASN A 31 -13.31 9.44 -0.73
CA ASN A 31 -14.27 9.74 0.32
C ASN A 31 -14.58 8.43 1.05
N ASN A 32 -14.32 8.40 2.35
CA ASN A 32 -14.53 7.24 3.19
C ASN A 32 -15.32 7.67 4.43
N VAL A 33 -16.42 6.97 4.70
CA VAL A 33 -17.17 7.12 5.95
C VAL A 33 -16.60 6.11 6.93
N LEU A 34 -16.18 6.58 8.10
CA LEU A 34 -15.51 5.80 9.12
C LEU A 34 -16.35 5.78 10.41
N PRO A 35 -17.45 5.02 10.48
CA PRO A 35 -18.23 4.92 11.71
C PRO A 35 -17.37 4.33 12.83
N ASN A 36 -17.63 4.80 14.05
CA ASN A 36 -16.99 4.30 15.27
C ASN A 36 -18.04 4.28 16.39
N LEU A 37 -18.30 3.09 16.91
CA LEU A 37 -19.20 2.83 18.02
C LEU A 37 -18.46 2.04 19.07
N GLN A 38 -18.48 2.53 20.30
CA GLN A 38 -17.87 1.87 21.45
C GLN A 38 -18.86 1.84 22.60
N ALA A 39 -18.93 0.72 23.29
CA ALA A 39 -19.77 0.51 24.44
C ALA A 39 -18.96 -0.12 25.58
N ARG A 40 -19.24 0.33 26.80
CA ARG A 40 -18.72 -0.25 28.02
C ARG A 40 -19.90 -0.48 28.96
N TYR A 41 -19.91 -1.63 29.61
CA TYR A 41 -20.91 -1.98 30.60
C TYR A 41 -20.27 -2.64 31.82
N ASP A 42 -20.54 -2.08 32.99
CA ASP A 42 -20.09 -2.62 34.26
C ASP A 42 -21.17 -3.59 34.78
N ILE A 43 -20.94 -4.91 34.62
CA ILE A 43 -21.89 -5.94 35.07
C ILE A 43 -21.96 -5.97 36.59
N THR A 44 -20.80 -5.86 37.25
CA THR A 44 -20.67 -5.69 38.70
C THR A 44 -19.57 -4.67 38.98
N LYS A 45 -19.31 -4.34 40.25
CA LYS A 45 -18.19 -3.46 40.65
C LYS A 45 -16.82 -4.01 40.23
N ASN A 46 -16.75 -5.30 39.91
CA ASN A 46 -15.53 -6.05 39.67
C ASN A 46 -15.51 -6.69 38.28
N LEU A 47 -16.56 -6.54 37.47
CA LEU A 47 -16.69 -7.19 36.16
C LEU A 47 -17.15 -6.18 35.12
N VAL A 48 -16.31 -5.96 34.10
CA VAL A 48 -16.53 -4.99 33.03
C VAL A 48 -16.53 -5.71 31.69
N VAL A 49 -17.45 -5.34 30.82
CA VAL A 49 -17.48 -5.78 29.41
C VAL A 49 -17.34 -4.56 28.51
N ARG A 50 -16.58 -4.71 27.43
CA ARG A 50 -16.40 -3.70 26.39
C ARG A 50 -16.70 -4.31 25.03
N GLY A 51 -17.27 -3.49 24.15
CA GLY A 51 -17.50 -3.83 22.75
C GLY A 51 -17.21 -2.64 21.87
N ALA A 52 -16.61 -2.87 20.71
CA ALA A 52 -16.34 -1.84 19.74
C ALA A 52 -16.62 -2.33 18.32
N TYR A 53 -17.15 -1.42 17.51
CA TYR A 53 -17.23 -1.54 16.05
C TYR A 53 -16.66 -0.27 15.44
N TYR A 54 -15.66 -0.39 14.57
CA TYR A 54 -15.13 0.77 13.88
C TYR A 54 -14.61 0.43 12.49
N ALA A 55 -14.78 1.36 11.56
CA ALA A 55 -14.16 1.28 10.25
C ALA A 55 -12.81 2.02 10.25
N SER A 56 -11.80 1.41 9.63
CA SER A 56 -10.46 1.99 9.48
C SER A 56 -10.03 2.04 8.02
N ILE A 57 -9.08 2.94 7.72
CA ILE A 57 -8.47 3.11 6.40
C ILE A 57 -6.95 3.22 6.55
N LEU A 58 -6.23 2.51 5.70
CA LEU A 58 -4.78 2.64 5.51
C LEU A 58 -4.53 3.12 4.07
N ARG A 59 -3.94 4.30 3.93
CA ARG A 59 -3.59 4.84 2.62
C ARG A 59 -2.31 4.16 2.11
N PRO A 60 -2.18 3.93 0.80
CA PRO A 60 -0.94 3.42 0.23
C PRO A 60 0.23 4.35 0.53
N ASP A 61 1.40 3.77 0.75
CA ASP A 61 2.63 4.56 0.84
C ASP A 61 2.80 5.38 -0.43
N TYR A 62 3.19 6.64 -0.27
CA TYR A 62 3.51 7.54 -1.37
C TYR A 62 4.43 6.83 -2.37
N GLN A 63 5.48 6.16 -1.90
CA GLN A 63 6.45 5.46 -2.75
C GLN A 63 5.81 4.42 -3.68
N ASN A 64 4.68 3.82 -3.30
CA ASN A 64 4.00 2.83 -4.13
C ASN A 64 3.00 3.45 -5.12
N VAL A 65 2.61 4.72 -4.92
CA VAL A 65 1.60 5.40 -5.76
C VAL A 65 2.13 6.55 -6.59
N ILE A 66 3.32 7.07 -6.29
CA ILE A 66 4.04 7.92 -7.26
C ILE A 66 4.53 7.06 -8.41
N GLY A 67 4.29 7.54 -9.63
CA GLY A 67 4.86 6.93 -10.82
C GLY A 67 6.39 6.90 -10.69
N GLY A 68 6.97 5.74 -10.94
CA GLY A 68 8.39 5.52 -10.75
C GLY A 68 8.74 4.06 -10.99
N ILE A 69 9.96 3.86 -11.48
CA ILE A 69 10.54 2.55 -11.74
C ILE A 69 11.92 2.55 -11.13
N ASN A 70 12.18 1.55 -10.30
CA ASN A 70 13.51 1.30 -9.77
C ASN A 70 14.06 0.09 -10.51
N ALA A 71 15.14 0.26 -11.27
CA ALA A 71 15.87 -0.86 -11.84
C ALA A 71 17.12 -1.10 -11.02
N THR A 72 17.39 -2.37 -10.71
CA THR A 72 18.60 -2.81 -10.04
C THR A 72 19.32 -3.79 -10.94
N ASP A 73 20.58 -3.50 -11.26
CA ASP A 73 21.48 -4.45 -11.93
C ASP A 73 21.74 -5.63 -10.97
N ASN A 74 21.62 -6.86 -11.46
CA ASN A 74 21.83 -8.05 -10.64
C ASN A 74 23.33 -8.39 -10.45
N GLY A 75 24.24 -7.57 -11.00
CA GLY A 75 25.69 -7.68 -10.82
C GLY A 75 26.42 -8.38 -11.97
N ASP A 76 25.71 -8.77 -13.02
CA ASP A 76 26.26 -9.39 -14.23
C ASP A 76 26.38 -8.39 -15.41
N GLY A 77 25.92 -7.15 -15.22
CA GLY A 77 25.94 -6.09 -16.23
C GLY A 77 24.95 -6.27 -17.37
N ASN A 78 24.11 -7.32 -17.33
CA ASN A 78 23.23 -7.72 -18.43
C ASN A 78 21.79 -8.01 -17.99
N THR A 79 21.55 -8.14 -16.68
CA THR A 79 20.22 -8.44 -16.14
C THR A 79 19.78 -7.45 -15.06
N TYR A 80 18.50 -7.12 -15.11
CA TYR A 80 17.87 -6.13 -14.26
C TYR A 80 16.66 -6.71 -13.52
N SER A 81 16.53 -6.30 -12.26
CA SER A 81 15.31 -6.42 -11.48
C SER A 81 14.59 -5.07 -11.47
N PHE A 82 13.39 -5.02 -12.03
CA PHE A 82 12.53 -3.84 -12.05
C PHE A 82 11.52 -3.89 -10.91
N ALA A 83 11.39 -2.80 -10.15
CA ALA A 83 10.29 -2.57 -9.23
C ALA A 83 9.45 -1.42 -9.77
N VAL A 84 8.20 -1.71 -10.14
CA VAL A 84 7.29 -0.74 -10.75
C VAL A 84 6.22 -0.34 -9.76
N ASN A 85 6.12 0.96 -9.50
CA ASN A 85 5.14 1.51 -8.59
C ASN A 85 3.74 1.45 -9.20
N ASN A 86 2.75 1.11 -8.37
CA ASN A 86 1.37 0.99 -8.81
C ASN A 86 0.54 2.21 -8.42
N THR A 87 0.53 3.20 -9.33
CA THR A 87 -0.28 4.42 -9.20
C THR A 87 -1.80 4.15 -9.04
N LYS A 88 -2.27 2.94 -9.38
CA LYS A 88 -3.68 2.55 -9.31
C LYS A 88 -4.07 1.98 -7.94
N LEU A 89 -3.14 1.78 -7.00
CA LEU A 89 -3.46 1.26 -5.66
C LEU A 89 -4.59 2.02 -4.97
N LYS A 90 -5.56 1.27 -4.48
CA LYS A 90 -6.65 1.75 -3.64
C LYS A 90 -6.22 1.70 -2.17
N PRO A 91 -6.75 2.59 -1.31
CA PRO A 91 -6.61 2.46 0.13
C PRO A 91 -7.15 1.13 0.63
N GLU A 92 -6.44 0.57 1.60
CA GLU A 92 -6.90 -0.57 2.37
C GLU A 92 -7.96 -0.09 3.36
N THR A 93 -9.05 -0.84 3.49
CA THR A 93 -10.17 -0.48 4.39
C THR A 93 -10.56 -1.71 5.20
N ALA A 94 -10.86 -1.53 6.49
CA ALA A 94 -11.29 -2.63 7.33
C ALA A 94 -12.52 -2.27 8.18
N ASN A 95 -13.42 -3.23 8.36
CA ASN A 95 -14.42 -3.21 9.42
C ASN A 95 -13.88 -4.04 10.60
N ASN A 96 -13.76 -3.42 11.76
CA ASN A 96 -13.18 -4.03 12.95
C ASN A 96 -14.26 -4.20 14.00
N PHE A 97 -14.24 -5.36 14.65
CA PHE A 97 -15.12 -5.74 15.75
C PHE A 97 -14.25 -6.26 16.88
N ASP A 98 -14.45 -5.72 18.07
CA ASP A 98 -13.68 -6.09 19.26
C ASP A 98 -14.65 -6.28 20.42
N ALA A 99 -14.41 -7.30 21.24
CA ALA A 99 -15.14 -7.53 22.48
C ALA A 99 -14.18 -8.00 23.56
N SER A 100 -14.34 -7.47 24.77
CA SER A 100 -13.53 -7.87 25.92
C SER A 100 -14.34 -7.98 27.20
N ILE A 101 -13.84 -8.81 28.10
CA ILE A 101 -14.32 -8.96 29.47
C ILE A 101 -13.13 -8.85 30.42
N GLU A 102 -13.29 -8.04 31.46
CA GLU A 102 -12.27 -7.71 32.45
C GLU A 102 -12.84 -7.97 33.85
N TYR A 103 -12.14 -8.76 34.66
CA TYR A 103 -12.49 -9.06 36.04
C TYR A 103 -11.39 -8.58 37.00
N TYR A 104 -11.79 -7.79 38.00
CA TYR A 104 -10.91 -7.17 38.99
C TYR A 104 -11.10 -7.83 40.36
N PHE A 105 -10.02 -8.27 41.01
CA PHE A 105 -10.07 -8.91 42.33
C PHE A 105 -9.13 -8.26 43.34
N GLU A 106 -9.44 -8.42 44.62
CA GLU A 106 -8.64 -7.92 45.75
C GLU A 106 -7.46 -8.86 46.06
N PRO A 107 -6.35 -8.37 46.66
CA PRO A 107 -6.07 -6.98 47.06
C PRO A 107 -5.71 -6.05 45.88
N VAL A 108 -5.06 -6.56 44.84
CA VAL A 108 -4.90 -5.93 43.52
C VAL A 108 -4.71 -7.07 42.51
N GLY A 109 -5.60 -7.19 41.53
CA GLY A 109 -5.38 -8.09 40.41
C GLY A 109 -6.45 -8.00 39.31
N LEU A 110 -6.07 -8.45 38.12
CA LEU A 110 -6.87 -8.39 36.89
C LEU A 110 -6.79 -9.73 36.16
N LEU A 111 -7.93 -10.19 35.66
CA LEU A 111 -8.04 -11.22 34.65
C LEU A 111 -8.82 -10.65 33.47
N SER A 112 -8.32 -10.79 32.24
CA SER A 112 -9.02 -10.30 31.05
C SER A 112 -8.98 -11.31 29.92
N ALA A 113 -10.03 -11.28 29.11
CA ALA A 113 -10.14 -12.02 27.87
C ALA A 113 -10.73 -11.10 26.78
N SER A 114 -10.16 -11.15 25.58
CA SER A 114 -10.64 -10.38 24.44
C SER A 114 -10.73 -11.25 23.19
N VAL A 115 -11.60 -10.85 22.27
CA VAL A 115 -11.71 -11.40 20.92
C VAL A 115 -11.81 -10.27 19.92
N PHE A 116 -11.26 -10.47 18.73
CA PHE A 116 -11.34 -9.50 17.65
C PHE A 116 -11.63 -10.18 16.31
N TYR A 117 -12.30 -9.44 15.43
CA TYR A 117 -12.55 -9.82 14.05
C TYR A 117 -12.38 -8.60 13.15
N LYS A 118 -11.64 -8.76 12.05
CA LYS A 118 -11.35 -7.71 11.07
C LYS A 118 -11.70 -8.20 9.68
N ASP A 119 -12.59 -7.49 8.99
CA ASP A 119 -12.89 -7.70 7.58
C ASP A 119 -12.17 -6.66 6.73
N ILE A 120 -11.08 -7.07 6.07
CA ILE A 120 -10.11 -6.22 5.38
C ILE A 120 -10.29 -6.33 3.86
N LYS A 121 -10.27 -5.19 3.18
CA LYS A 121 -10.33 -5.09 1.72
C LYS A 121 -9.12 -4.33 1.19
N ASN A 122 -8.65 -4.73 0.01
CA ASN A 122 -7.58 -4.07 -0.75
C ASN A 122 -6.21 -4.06 -0.03
N ILE A 123 -5.90 -5.10 0.75
CA ILE A 123 -4.60 -5.22 1.41
C ILE A 123 -3.47 -5.08 0.40
N GLN A 124 -2.44 -4.30 0.72
CA GLN A 124 -1.32 -4.11 -0.19
C GLN A 124 -0.39 -5.33 -0.13
N VAL A 125 -0.24 -6.03 -1.25
CA VAL A 125 0.63 -7.21 -1.37
C VAL A 125 1.66 -7.01 -2.46
N ASN A 126 2.91 -7.37 -2.17
CA ASN A 126 3.96 -7.41 -3.17
C ASN A 126 3.84 -8.71 -3.95
N LEU A 127 3.65 -8.62 -5.26
CA LEU A 127 3.70 -9.80 -6.10
C LEU A 127 5.13 -10.36 -6.14
N PRO A 128 5.28 -11.69 -6.21
CA PRO A 128 6.60 -12.29 -6.45
C PRO A 128 7.19 -11.74 -7.75
N LYS A 129 8.53 -11.71 -7.82
CA LYS A 129 9.24 -11.34 -9.04
C LYS A 129 8.82 -12.29 -10.17
N THR A 130 8.31 -11.73 -11.25
CA THR A 130 7.95 -12.47 -12.47
C THR A 130 8.88 -12.07 -13.60
N VAL A 131 8.97 -12.88 -14.65
CA VAL A 131 9.76 -12.50 -15.84
C VAL A 131 9.10 -11.28 -16.48
N LEU A 132 9.90 -10.27 -16.82
CA LEU A 132 9.43 -8.99 -17.36
C LEU A 132 8.56 -9.16 -18.61
N SER A 133 8.91 -10.09 -19.51
CA SER A 133 8.15 -10.38 -20.73
C SER A 133 6.74 -10.93 -20.48
N SER A 134 6.48 -11.47 -19.29
CA SER A 134 5.16 -11.96 -18.85
C SER A 134 4.34 -10.93 -18.05
N ALA A 135 4.91 -9.75 -17.80
CA ALA A 135 4.25 -8.69 -17.05
C ALA A 135 3.08 -8.09 -17.85
N PRO A 136 2.07 -7.49 -17.19
CA PRO A 136 1.03 -6.74 -17.87
C PRO A 136 1.60 -5.67 -18.82
N GLN A 137 0.92 -5.44 -19.95
CA GLN A 137 1.39 -4.52 -20.99
C GLN A 137 1.61 -3.09 -20.44
N ASP A 138 0.79 -2.62 -19.52
CA ASP A 138 0.94 -1.29 -18.92
C ASP A 138 2.19 -1.17 -18.02
N VAL A 139 2.70 -2.28 -17.49
CA VAL A 139 3.97 -2.34 -16.74
C VAL A 139 5.15 -2.32 -17.71
N GLN A 140 5.06 -3.05 -18.83
CA GLN A 140 6.08 -3.06 -19.88
C GLN A 140 6.21 -1.68 -20.55
N GLU A 141 5.09 -1.02 -20.84
CA GLU A 141 5.05 0.34 -21.40
C GLU A 141 5.67 1.38 -20.45
N GLN A 142 5.43 1.24 -19.14
CA GLN A 142 6.08 2.09 -18.13
C GLN A 142 7.60 1.92 -18.18
N ILE A 143 8.09 0.68 -18.23
CA ILE A 143 9.54 0.40 -18.28
C ILE A 143 10.16 0.92 -19.58
N ALA A 144 9.50 0.73 -20.72
CA ALA A 144 9.93 1.32 -21.99
C ALA A 144 9.99 2.86 -21.92
N SER A 145 8.98 3.49 -21.32
CA SER A 145 8.93 4.95 -21.17
C SER A 145 9.98 5.51 -20.21
N ALA A 146 10.55 4.67 -19.33
CA ALA A 146 11.67 5.01 -18.47
C ALA A 146 13.04 4.94 -19.18
N GLY A 147 13.06 4.59 -20.48
CA GLY A 147 14.27 4.60 -21.31
C GLY A 147 14.95 3.24 -21.48
N TYR A 148 14.34 2.15 -20.99
CA TYR A 148 14.85 0.79 -21.21
C TYR A 148 14.49 0.28 -22.61
N SER A 149 15.40 -0.45 -23.22
CA SER A 149 15.28 -0.88 -24.62
C SER A 149 14.30 -2.04 -24.79
N ALA A 150 13.83 -2.26 -26.02
CA ALA A 150 13.05 -3.44 -26.38
C ALA A 150 13.81 -4.75 -26.12
N ALA A 151 15.15 -4.72 -26.18
CA ALA A 151 15.99 -5.87 -25.85
C ALA A 151 15.97 -6.18 -24.34
N ASP A 152 15.97 -5.15 -23.49
CA ASP A 152 15.85 -5.33 -22.03
C ASP A 152 14.48 -5.89 -21.66
N LEU A 153 13.42 -5.45 -22.33
CA LEU A 153 12.06 -5.96 -22.14
C LEU A 153 11.90 -7.42 -22.58
N ALA A 154 12.64 -7.83 -23.61
CA ALA A 154 12.63 -9.18 -24.16
C ALA A 154 13.58 -10.15 -23.43
N ASN A 155 14.48 -9.67 -22.56
CA ASN A 155 15.42 -10.52 -21.84
C ASN A 155 14.66 -11.41 -20.82
N PRO A 156 14.69 -12.75 -20.97
CA PRO A 156 13.96 -13.66 -20.08
C PRO A 156 14.53 -13.73 -18.66
N LEU A 157 15.73 -13.19 -18.44
CA LEU A 157 16.36 -13.10 -17.12
C LEU A 157 15.97 -11.82 -16.37
N ASN A 158 15.38 -10.84 -17.06
CA ASN A 158 14.88 -9.63 -16.42
C ASN A 158 13.59 -9.93 -15.69
N THR A 159 13.49 -9.41 -14.47
CA THR A 159 12.33 -9.63 -13.61
C THR A 159 11.63 -8.34 -13.25
N VAL A 160 10.35 -8.42 -12.94
CA VAL A 160 9.57 -7.30 -12.43
C VAL A 160 8.77 -7.68 -11.20
N SER A 161 8.68 -6.73 -10.27
CA SER A 161 7.77 -6.78 -9.13
C SER A 161 6.93 -5.50 -9.06
N SER A 162 5.73 -5.62 -8.52
CA SER A 162 4.84 -4.50 -8.24
C SER A 162 3.94 -4.81 -7.06
N THR A 163 3.55 -3.78 -6.32
CA THR A 163 2.55 -3.89 -5.26
C THR A 163 1.15 -3.81 -5.88
N VAL A 164 0.24 -4.69 -5.46
CA VAL A 164 -1.16 -4.69 -5.91
C VAL A 164 -2.12 -4.73 -4.73
N ASN A 165 -3.38 -4.36 -4.97
CA ASN A 165 -4.44 -4.62 -4.00
C ASN A 165 -4.78 -6.11 -4.06
N GLY A 166 -4.51 -6.80 -2.96
CA GLY A 166 -4.81 -8.21 -2.76
C GLY A 166 -6.30 -8.50 -2.58
N PRO A 167 -6.65 -9.79 -2.47
CA PRO A 167 -8.03 -10.22 -2.28
C PRO A 167 -8.59 -9.72 -0.95
N LYS A 168 -9.91 -9.87 -0.79
CA LYS A 168 -10.59 -9.66 0.49
C LYS A 168 -10.05 -10.67 1.51
N THR A 169 -9.70 -10.19 2.70
CA THR A 169 -9.07 -11.00 3.75
C THR A 169 -9.77 -10.74 5.08
N SER A 170 -10.00 -11.80 5.85
CA SER A 170 -10.50 -11.69 7.22
C SER A 170 -9.44 -12.14 8.22
N MET A 171 -9.34 -11.46 9.36
CA MET A 171 -8.44 -11.83 10.45
C MET A 171 -9.22 -11.87 11.76
N TRP A 172 -8.98 -12.87 12.60
CA TRP A 172 -9.61 -13.00 13.91
C TRP A 172 -8.65 -13.60 14.92
N GLY A 173 -8.93 -13.38 16.20
CA GLY A 173 -8.12 -13.93 17.28
C GLY A 173 -8.71 -13.64 18.65
N PHE A 174 -7.98 -14.09 19.68
CA PHE A 174 -8.30 -13.87 21.07
C PHE A 174 -7.03 -13.58 21.86
N GLU A 175 -7.15 -12.83 22.95
CA GLU A 175 -6.06 -12.53 23.87
C GLU A 175 -6.50 -12.79 25.31
N LEU A 176 -5.56 -13.21 26.16
CA LEU A 176 -5.78 -13.46 27.58
C LEU A 176 -4.67 -12.74 28.36
N ALA A 177 -5.02 -12.07 29.45
CA ALA A 177 -4.04 -11.46 30.33
C ALA A 177 -4.43 -11.62 31.81
N TYR A 178 -3.41 -11.77 32.66
CA TYR A 178 -3.54 -11.88 34.11
C TYR A 178 -2.39 -11.13 34.78
N SER A 179 -2.68 -10.34 35.81
CA SER A 179 -1.69 -9.59 36.60
C SER A 179 -2.12 -9.45 38.05
#